data_AF-X1VUR2-F1
#
_entry.id   AF-X1VUR2-F1
#
_cell.length_a   1.000
_cell.length_b   1.000
_cell.length_c   1.000
_cell.angle_alpha   90.00
_cell.angle_beta   90.00
_cell.angle_gamma   90.00
#
_symmetry.space_group_name_H-M   'P 1'
#
loop_
_entity.id
_entity.type
_entity.pdbx_description
1 polymer ?
#
loop_
_entity_poly.entity_id
_entity_poly.type
_entity_poly.pdbx_seq_one_letter_code
_entity_poly.pdbx_strand_id
1 'polypeptide(L)'
;MNELSGEKIDVVMWNPSASVFIASALSPAQVLSVELNDEEKVATVVIPDKQLSLAIGKEGQNVRLAAKLTGWRIDIKSASSAEAERMAKAELLTETAEEAIVGEESPARTPDVMEPALVSAKPPEEAAEPLPASDGTFIPPQIPFEPQAAVEKPQVRFAEDILVPGPTKP
;
A
#
# COMPACT_ATOMS: atom_id res chain seq x y z
N MET A 1 4.78 -16.13 -36.22
CA MET A 1 3.99 -15.29 -35.29
C MET A 1 2.88 -16.06 -34.54
N ASN A 2 2.65 -17.35 -34.79
CA ASN A 2 1.47 -18.08 -34.28
C ASN A 2 1.82 -19.27 -33.37
N GLU A 3 2.91 -19.18 -32.59
CA GLU A 3 3.39 -20.30 -31.77
C GLU A 3 2.65 -20.45 -30.43
N LEU A 4 1.83 -19.46 -30.04
CA LEU A 4 1.19 -19.41 -28.73
C LEU A 4 -0.34 -19.54 -28.77
N SER A 5 -0.92 -19.90 -29.92
CA SER A 5 -2.38 -20.11 -30.07
C SER A 5 -3.27 -18.95 -29.58
N GLY A 6 -2.72 -17.73 -29.47
CA GLY A 6 -3.42 -16.55 -28.94
C GLY A 6 -3.42 -16.40 -27.41
N GLU A 7 -2.57 -17.13 -26.69
CA GLU A 7 -2.40 -16.94 -25.24
C GLU A 7 -1.83 -15.54 -24.92
N LYS A 8 -2.38 -14.90 -23.88
CA LYS A 8 -1.95 -13.57 -23.42
C LYS A 8 -0.72 -13.72 -22.51
N ILE A 9 0.37 -13.06 -22.87
CA ILE A 9 1.59 -13.02 -22.06
C ILE A 9 1.71 -11.64 -21.44
N ASP A 10 1.86 -11.61 -20.12
CA ASP A 10 2.23 -10.41 -19.36
C ASP A 10 3.67 -10.56 -18.87
N VAL A 11 4.44 -9.47 -18.99
CA VAL A 11 5.84 -9.40 -18.54
C VAL A 11 5.89 -8.45 -17.35
N VAL A 12 6.41 -8.94 -16.23
CA VAL A 12 6.50 -8.19 -14.98
C VAL A 12 7.94 -8.11 -14.50
N MET A 13 8.30 -7.02 -13.84
CA MET A 13 9.64 -6.82 -13.31
C MET A 13 9.79 -7.63 -12.01
N TRP A 14 10.83 -8.45 -11.93
CA TRP A 14 11.17 -9.13 -10.68
C TRP A 14 11.76 -8.13 -9.68
N ASN A 15 11.43 -8.32 -8.40
CA ASN A 15 11.98 -7.53 -7.30
C ASN A 15 12.31 -8.46 -6.11
N PRO A 16 13.41 -8.21 -5.37
CA PRO A 16 13.73 -9.01 -4.18
C PRO A 16 12.75 -8.79 -3.02
N SER A 17 12.07 -7.64 -2.96
CA SER A 17 11.03 -7.38 -1.98
C SER A 17 9.73 -8.07 -2.38
N ALA A 18 9.25 -8.98 -1.54
CA ALA A 18 8.03 -9.75 -1.81
C ALA A 18 6.81 -8.84 -2.03
N SER A 19 6.68 -7.74 -1.29
CA SER A 19 5.54 -6.82 -1.43
C SER A 19 5.50 -6.17 -2.81
N VAL A 20 6.66 -5.71 -3.29
CA VAL A 20 6.82 -5.08 -4.62
C VAL A 20 6.64 -6.11 -5.72
N PHE A 21 7.14 -7.33 -5.52
CA PHE A 21 7.01 -8.40 -6.50
C PHE A 21 5.55 -8.86 -6.65
N ILE A 22 4.82 -9.02 -5.54
CA ILE A 22 3.39 -9.37 -5.55
C ILE A 22 2.55 -8.27 -6.21
N ALA A 23 2.83 -7.00 -5.90
CA ALA A 23 2.18 -5.89 -6.56
C ALA A 23 2.42 -5.89 -8.08
N SER A 24 3.66 -6.17 -8.50
CA SER A 24 4.02 -6.27 -9.93
C SER A 24 3.36 -7.47 -10.61
N ALA A 25 3.23 -8.60 -9.91
CA ALA A 25 2.61 -9.82 -10.43
C ALA A 25 1.09 -9.71 -10.67
N LEU A 26 0.41 -8.75 -10.02
CA LEU A 26 -1.01 -8.47 -10.23
C LEU A 26 -1.26 -7.46 -11.36
N SER A 27 -0.20 -6.93 -12.00
CA SER A 27 -0.32 -6.13 -13.22
C SER A 27 -1.19 -6.87 -14.24
N PRO A 28 -2.23 -6.23 -14.81
CA PRO A 28 -2.46 -4.79 -15.01
C PRO A 28 -3.21 -4.03 -13.89
N ALA A 29 -3.57 -4.66 -12.78
CA ALA A 29 -4.33 -4.00 -11.70
C ALA A 29 -3.44 -3.11 -10.81
N GLN A 30 -3.97 -1.97 -10.36
CA GLN A 30 -3.30 -1.07 -9.42
C GLN A 30 -3.56 -1.51 -7.98
N VAL A 31 -2.47 -1.70 -7.24
CA VAL A 31 -2.49 -2.11 -5.84
C VAL A 31 -2.31 -0.89 -4.94
N LEU A 32 -3.14 -0.76 -3.89
CA LEU A 32 -3.06 0.32 -2.92
C LEU A 32 -2.11 -0.01 -1.77
N SER A 33 -2.20 -1.24 -1.24
CA SER A 33 -1.38 -1.71 -0.14
C SER A 33 -1.23 -3.22 -0.19
N VAL A 34 -0.10 -3.72 0.30
CA VAL A 34 0.20 -5.15 0.44
C VAL A 34 0.64 -5.40 1.88
N GLU A 35 -0.10 -6.27 2.56
CA GLU A 35 0.26 -6.80 3.87
C GLU A 35 0.76 -8.23 3.70
N LEU A 36 1.91 -8.54 4.29
CA LEU A 36 2.53 -9.85 4.19
C LEU A 36 2.51 -10.54 5.54
N ASN A 37 2.12 -11.80 5.53
CA ASN A 37 2.25 -12.71 6.66
C ASN A 37 3.24 -13.82 6.27
N ASP A 38 4.48 -13.70 6.75
CA ASP A 38 5.55 -14.66 6.50
C ASP A 38 5.30 -16.04 7.13
N GLU A 39 4.54 -16.11 8.23
CA GLU A 39 4.26 -17.37 8.93
C GLU A 39 3.39 -18.30 8.09
N GLU A 40 2.34 -17.75 7.48
CA GLU A 40 1.39 -18.50 6.65
C GLU A 40 1.72 -18.45 5.15
N LYS A 41 2.71 -17.63 4.75
CA LYS A 41 2.99 -17.26 3.35
C LYS A 41 1.75 -16.72 2.63
N VAL A 42 0.98 -15.89 3.34
CA VAL A 42 -0.22 -15.24 2.84
C VAL A 42 0.07 -13.77 2.61
N ALA A 43 -0.38 -13.24 1.49
CA ALA A 43 -0.30 -11.84 1.14
C ALA A 43 -1.71 -11.28 0.97
N THR A 44 -2.09 -10.32 1.81
CA THR A 44 -3.36 -9.61 1.71
C THR A 44 -3.14 -8.32 0.93
N VAL A 45 -3.84 -8.18 -0.19
CA VAL A 45 -3.67 -7.09 -1.13
C VAL A 45 -4.95 -6.27 -1.20
N VAL A 46 -4.82 -4.96 -1.01
CA VAL A 46 -5.95 -4.02 -1.09
C VAL A 46 -5.97 -3.36 -2.45
N ILE A 47 -7.10 -3.47 -3.15
CA ILE A 47 -7.31 -2.96 -4.52
C ILE A 47 -8.58 -2.09 -4.56
N PRO A 48 -8.64 -1.04 -5.40
CA PRO A 48 -9.87 -0.28 -5.59
C PRO A 48 -11.00 -1.17 -6.14
N ASP A 49 -12.24 -0.98 -5.68
CA ASP A 49 -13.40 -1.80 -6.07
C ASP A 49 -13.60 -1.86 -7.61
N LYS A 50 -13.28 -0.77 -8.31
CA LYS A 50 -13.36 -0.65 -9.77
C LYS A 50 -12.46 -1.66 -10.51
N GLN A 51 -11.36 -2.09 -9.89
CA GLN A 51 -10.37 -2.98 -10.48
C GLN A 51 -10.32 -4.36 -9.84
N LEU A 52 -11.16 -4.64 -8.84
CA LEU A 52 -11.19 -5.94 -8.15
C LEU A 52 -11.43 -7.10 -9.12
N SER A 53 -12.37 -6.92 -10.06
CA SER A 53 -12.64 -7.93 -11.09
C SER A 53 -11.45 -8.15 -12.04
N LEU A 54 -10.73 -7.08 -12.40
CA LEU A 54 -9.54 -7.16 -13.25
C LEU A 54 -8.40 -7.89 -12.54
N ALA A 55 -8.18 -7.58 -11.25
CA ALA A 55 -7.14 -8.18 -10.44
C ALA A 55 -7.34 -9.69 -10.24
N ILE A 56 -8.59 -10.13 -10.00
CA ILE A 56 -8.92 -11.56 -9.91
C ILE A 56 -8.78 -12.23 -11.29
N GLY A 57 -9.25 -11.56 -12.34
CA GLY A 57 -9.28 -12.09 -13.70
C GLY A 57 -10.41 -13.09 -13.92
N LYS A 58 -10.58 -13.54 -15.18
CA LYS A 58 -11.59 -14.54 -15.54
C LYS A 58 -11.33 -15.84 -14.76
N GLU A 59 -12.31 -16.31 -13.99
CA GLU A 59 -12.20 -17.51 -13.15
C GLU A 59 -11.03 -17.51 -12.15
N GLY A 60 -10.55 -16.31 -11.76
CA GLY A 60 -9.40 -16.20 -10.86
C GLY A 60 -8.06 -16.55 -11.53
N GLN A 61 -7.98 -16.55 -12.86
CA GLN A 61 -6.77 -16.91 -13.58
C GLN A 61 -5.59 -16.01 -13.19
N ASN A 62 -5.80 -14.70 -13.10
CA ASN A 62 -4.73 -13.76 -12.82
C ASN A 62 -4.15 -13.97 -11.41
N VAL A 63 -5.01 -14.02 -10.39
CA VAL A 63 -4.56 -14.24 -9.00
C VAL A 63 -3.87 -15.61 -8.82
N ARG A 64 -4.34 -16.64 -9.55
CA ARG A 64 -3.74 -17.97 -9.53
C ARG A 64 -2.36 -18.01 -10.19
N LEU A 65 -2.19 -17.28 -11.30
CA LEU A 65 -0.89 -17.15 -11.95
C LEU A 65 0.08 -16.36 -11.07
N ALA A 66 -0.36 -15.24 -10.50
CA ALA A 66 0.44 -14.44 -9.56
C ALA A 66 0.85 -15.24 -8.31
N ALA A 67 -0.05 -16.06 -7.75
CA ALA A 67 0.26 -16.92 -6.62
C ALA A 67 1.30 -18.00 -6.97
N LYS A 68 1.20 -18.60 -8.17
CA LYS A 68 2.20 -19.56 -8.66
C LYS A 68 3.55 -18.90 -8.98
N LEU A 69 3.54 -17.68 -9.51
CA LEU A 69 4.73 -16.93 -9.88
C LEU A 69 5.52 -16.48 -8.63
N THR A 70 4.80 -16.00 -7.62
CA THR A 70 5.40 -15.48 -6.38
C THR A 70 5.65 -16.58 -5.34
N GLY A 71 4.88 -17.67 -5.38
CA GLY A 71 4.89 -18.71 -4.35
C GLY A 71 4.14 -18.32 -3.08
N TRP A 72 3.36 -17.24 -3.12
CA TRP A 72 2.54 -16.73 -2.02
C TRP A 72 1.06 -17.02 -2.26
N ARG A 73 0.31 -17.22 -1.18
CA ARG A 73 -1.15 -17.26 -1.25
C ARG A 73 -1.68 -15.82 -1.23
N ILE A 74 -2.28 -15.37 -2.31
CA ILE A 74 -2.74 -13.99 -2.46
C ILE A 74 -4.23 -13.90 -2.15
N ASP A 75 -4.59 -13.06 -1.19
CA ASP A 75 -5.96 -12.67 -0.85
C ASP A 75 -6.20 -11.23 -1.28
N ILE A 76 -7.28 -10.97 -2.03
CA ILE A 76 -7.59 -9.63 -2.55
C ILE A 76 -8.80 -9.08 -1.81
N LYS A 77 -8.61 -7.94 -1.14
CA LYS A 77 -9.66 -7.16 -0.50
C LYS A 77 -9.91 -5.86 -1.24
N SER A 78 -11.14 -5.35 -1.18
CA SER A 78 -11.43 -4.02 -1.71
C SER A 78 -11.07 -2.92 -0.71
N ALA A 79 -10.79 -1.72 -1.21
CA ALA A 79 -10.49 -0.56 -0.38
C ALA A 79 -11.62 -0.25 0.61
N SER A 80 -12.88 -0.31 0.16
CA SER A 80 -14.05 -0.10 1.00
C SER A 80 -14.13 -1.11 2.16
N SER A 81 -13.82 -2.39 1.89
CA SER A 81 -13.76 -3.42 2.92
C SER A 81 -12.62 -3.18 3.92
N ALA A 82 -11.47 -2.72 3.44
CA ALA A 82 -10.31 -2.44 4.30
C ALA A 82 -10.53 -1.21 5.20
N GLU A 83 -11.24 -0.19 4.72
CA GLU A 83 -11.62 0.98 5.54
C GLU A 83 -12.62 0.61 6.63
N ALA A 84 -13.60 -0.25 6.34
CA ALA A 84 -14.55 -0.74 7.34
C ALA A 84 -13.85 -1.53 8.45
N GLU A 85 -12.90 -2.42 8.11
CA GLU A 85 -12.11 -3.16 9.11
C GLU A 85 -11.26 -2.21 9.98
N ARG A 86 -10.69 -1.14 9.40
CA ARG A 86 -9.93 -0.13 10.16
C ARG A 86 -10.80 0.69 11.10
N MET A 87 -11.99 1.12 10.66
CA MET A 87 -12.91 1.88 11.52
C MET A 87 -13.41 1.03 12.69
N ALA A 88 -13.79 -0.22 12.44
CA ALA A 88 -14.22 -1.15 13.49
C ALA A 88 -13.12 -1.39 14.53
N LYS A 89 -11.86 -1.53 14.08
CA LYS A 89 -10.72 -1.70 15.00
C LYS A 89 -10.43 -0.44 15.82
N ALA A 90 -10.65 0.75 15.25
CA ALA A 90 -10.45 2.03 15.95
C ALA A 90 -11.49 2.26 17.06
N GLU A 91 -12.76 1.93 16.82
CA GLU A 91 -13.84 2.07 17.81
C GLU A 91 -13.62 1.16 19.04
N LEU A 92 -13.15 -0.06 18.81
CA LEU A 92 -12.86 -1.02 19.87
C LEU A 92 -11.65 -0.60 20.73
N LEU A 93 -10.68 0.09 20.13
CA LEU A 93 -9.54 0.68 20.85
C LEU A 93 -9.97 1.88 21.71
N THR A 94 -10.97 2.65 21.28
CA THR A 94 -11.51 3.76 22.09
C THR A 94 -12.33 3.28 23.29
N GLU A 95 -13.08 2.18 23.17
CA GLU A 95 -13.84 1.61 24.31
C GLU A 95 -12.93 1.03 25.40
N THR A 96 -11.79 0.42 25.04
CA THR A 96 -10.84 -0.11 26.04
C THR A 96 -10.04 0.98 26.79
N ALA A 97 -10.05 2.23 26.31
CA ALA A 97 -9.37 3.34 26.98
C ALA A 97 -10.26 4.04 28.03
N GLU A 98 -11.58 3.87 27.98
CA GLU A 98 -12.53 4.48 28.94
C GLU A 98 -12.76 3.62 30.21
N GLU A 99 -12.52 2.30 30.17
CA GLU A 99 -12.64 1.45 31.38
C GLU A 99 -11.47 1.57 32.38
N ALA A 100 -10.38 2.27 32.04
CA ALA A 100 -9.20 2.40 32.92
C ALA A 100 -9.19 3.64 33.83
N ILE A 101 -10.24 4.47 33.87
CA ILE A 101 -10.25 5.74 34.64
C ILE A 101 -11.24 5.81 35.82
N VAL A 102 -11.88 4.72 36.25
CA VAL A 102 -12.72 4.73 37.46
C VAL A 102 -12.33 3.62 38.43
N GLY A 103 -11.53 3.97 39.44
CA GLY A 103 -11.42 3.17 40.66
C GLY A 103 -10.11 3.26 41.45
N GLU A 104 -9.75 4.44 41.99
CA GLU A 104 -9.38 4.53 43.42
C GLU A 104 -9.46 5.98 43.91
N GLU A 105 -10.30 6.20 44.93
CA GLU A 105 -10.57 7.50 45.54
C GLU A 105 -9.62 7.78 46.72
N SER A 106 -9.35 9.07 46.92
CA SER A 106 -8.44 9.77 47.85
C SER A 106 -8.55 9.37 49.35
N PRO A 107 -7.64 9.86 50.25
CA PRO A 107 -7.96 11.14 50.88
C PRO A 107 -6.79 12.06 51.31
N ALA A 108 -7.16 13.34 51.40
CA ALA A 108 -6.80 14.33 52.43
C ALA A 108 -5.55 15.22 52.25
N ARG A 109 -5.79 16.45 51.76
CA ARG A 109 -5.44 17.67 52.51
C ARG A 109 -6.35 18.84 52.12
N THR A 110 -7.28 19.19 53.01
CA THR A 110 -8.08 20.44 52.98
C THR A 110 -7.34 21.53 53.78
N PRO A 111 -7.87 22.76 53.92
CA PRO A 111 -8.18 23.75 52.88
C PRO A 111 -7.60 25.13 53.27
N ASP A 112 -7.44 26.07 52.34
CA ASP A 112 -7.47 27.50 52.73
C ASP A 112 -8.20 28.32 51.66
N VAL A 113 -8.87 29.33 52.15
CA VAL A 113 -10.13 29.88 51.67
C VAL A 113 -9.85 31.22 51.00
N MET A 114 -10.38 31.46 49.80
CA MET A 114 -10.90 32.79 49.45
C MET A 114 -11.74 32.74 48.16
N GLU A 115 -13.04 32.67 48.34
CA GLU A 115 -14.06 33.24 47.46
C GLU A 115 -14.18 34.77 47.71
N PRO A 116 -15.01 35.53 46.97
CA PRO A 116 -15.44 35.41 45.56
C PRO A 116 -15.43 36.78 44.85
N ALA A 117 -15.73 36.82 43.53
CA ALA A 117 -16.86 37.61 42.97
C ALA A 117 -16.78 37.88 41.44
N LEU A 118 -17.88 37.50 40.75
CA LEU A 118 -18.58 38.16 39.61
C LEU A 118 -17.81 38.29 38.27
N VAL A 119 -18.35 38.02 37.07
CA VAL A 119 -19.71 38.19 36.50
C VAL A 119 -19.73 37.34 35.19
N SER A 120 -20.70 36.45 34.96
CA SER A 120 -21.99 36.65 34.27
C SER A 120 -21.94 36.77 32.72
N ALA A 121 -22.63 35.79 32.09
CA ALA A 121 -23.51 35.89 30.92
C ALA A 121 -22.98 35.95 29.45
N LYS A 122 -23.24 34.83 28.75
CA LYS A 122 -23.71 34.51 27.36
C LYS A 122 -23.47 35.40 26.10
N PRO A 123 -23.46 34.76 24.89
CA PRO A 123 -23.18 35.26 23.52
C PRO A 123 -24.47 35.79 22.82
N PRO A 124 -24.59 36.22 21.52
CA PRO A 124 -24.09 35.60 20.26
C PRO A 124 -23.87 36.55 19.02
N GLU A 125 -23.60 35.91 17.86
CA GLU A 125 -24.19 36.20 16.53
C GLU A 125 -23.48 37.05 15.46
N GLU A 126 -23.60 36.54 14.23
CA GLU A 126 -23.73 37.22 12.92
C GLU A 126 -22.50 37.84 12.23
N ALA A 127 -22.14 37.31 11.06
CA ALA A 127 -22.41 37.97 9.77
C ALA A 127 -21.75 37.23 8.59
N ALA A 128 -22.50 37.21 7.49
CA ALA A 128 -22.26 36.55 6.22
C ALA A 128 -21.22 37.25 5.31
N GLU A 129 -20.58 36.43 4.46
CA GLU A 129 -20.23 36.63 3.02
C GLU A 129 -19.29 37.80 2.56
N PRO A 130 -18.73 37.79 1.32
CA PRO A 130 -18.61 36.74 0.30
C PRO A 130 -17.19 36.57 -0.31
N LEU A 131 -17.09 35.63 -1.27
CA LEU A 131 -15.95 35.30 -2.14
C LEU A 131 -15.35 36.50 -2.91
N PRO A 132 -14.09 36.39 -3.36
CA PRO A 132 -13.77 36.82 -4.72
C PRO A 132 -13.15 35.68 -5.55
N ALA A 133 -13.72 35.51 -6.75
CA ALA A 133 -13.12 34.76 -7.83
C ALA A 133 -11.75 35.35 -8.22
N SER A 134 -10.76 34.50 -8.43
CA SER A 134 -9.62 34.82 -9.30
C SER A 134 -9.18 33.59 -10.07
N ASP A 135 -9.40 33.71 -11.38
CA ASP A 135 -8.84 32.91 -12.46
C ASP A 135 -7.31 32.85 -12.33
N GLY A 136 -6.76 31.64 -12.30
CA GLY A 136 -5.33 31.41 -12.14
C GLY A 136 -4.96 30.06 -12.72
N THR A 137 -4.72 30.03 -14.03
CA THR A 137 -4.15 28.89 -14.75
C THR A 137 -2.87 28.44 -14.06
N PHE A 138 -2.90 27.26 -13.45
CA PHE A 138 -1.74 26.65 -12.80
C PHE A 138 -0.89 25.94 -13.87
N ILE A 139 0.18 26.59 -14.32
CA ILE A 139 1.19 26.00 -15.22
C ILE A 139 2.25 25.32 -14.33
N PRO A 140 2.42 23.99 -14.36
CA PRO A 140 3.50 23.35 -13.62
C PRO A 140 4.87 23.71 -14.22
N PRO A 141 5.93 23.86 -13.40
CA PRO A 141 7.25 24.24 -13.88
C PRO A 141 7.89 23.14 -14.73
N GLN A 142 8.41 23.53 -15.89
CA GLN A 142 9.18 22.67 -16.79
C GLN A 142 10.57 22.45 -16.19
N ILE A 143 10.85 21.22 -15.73
CA ILE A 143 12.20 20.81 -15.32
C ILE A 143 13.00 20.49 -16.60
N PRO A 144 14.14 21.15 -16.88
CA PRO A 144 14.97 20.81 -18.03
C PRO A 144 15.58 19.41 -17.84
N PHE A 145 15.27 18.49 -18.77
CA PHE A 145 15.85 17.15 -18.78
C PHE A 145 17.20 17.20 -19.50
N GLU A 146 18.30 17.18 -18.74
CA GLU A 146 19.65 16.98 -19.28
C GLU A 146 19.81 15.52 -19.73
N PRO A 147 20.26 15.25 -20.97
CA PRO A 147 20.47 13.88 -21.43
C PRO A 147 21.80 13.35 -20.87
N GLN A 148 21.72 12.52 -19.83
CA GLN A 148 22.89 11.75 -19.39
C GLN A 148 23.20 10.60 -20.35
N ALA A 149 24.49 10.47 -20.63
CA ALA A 149 25.10 9.74 -21.73
C ALA A 149 24.87 8.22 -21.69
N ALA A 150 24.93 7.63 -22.88
CA ALA A 150 24.78 6.22 -23.17
C ALA A 150 25.74 5.33 -22.34
N VAL A 151 25.16 4.43 -21.55
CA VAL A 151 25.88 3.31 -20.95
C VAL A 151 25.97 2.20 -22.00
N GLU A 152 27.18 1.96 -22.50
CA GLU A 152 27.48 0.86 -23.43
C GLU A 152 27.09 -0.50 -22.81
N LYS A 153 26.45 -1.33 -23.63
CA LYS A 153 26.05 -2.69 -23.27
C LYS A 153 27.30 -3.56 -23.06
N PRO A 154 27.37 -4.40 -22.01
CA PRO A 154 28.44 -5.37 -21.90
C PRO A 154 28.23 -6.48 -22.94
N GLN A 155 29.17 -6.59 -23.88
CA GLN A 155 29.17 -7.63 -24.90
C GLN A 155 29.68 -8.94 -24.29
N VAL A 156 28.76 -9.87 -24.02
CA VAL A 156 29.08 -11.22 -23.52
C VAL A 156 29.83 -11.98 -24.63
N ARG A 157 31.10 -12.32 -24.40
CA ARG A 157 31.84 -13.26 -25.24
C ARG A 157 31.54 -14.68 -24.77
N PHE A 158 30.89 -15.45 -25.63
CA PHE A 158 30.71 -16.88 -25.49
C PHE A 158 32.10 -17.54 -25.55
N ALA A 159 32.64 -17.94 -24.41
CA ALA A 159 33.79 -18.82 -24.37
C ALA A 159 33.31 -20.24 -24.70
N GLU A 160 33.49 -20.64 -25.97
CA GLU A 160 33.92 -21.99 -26.28
C GLU A 160 35.22 -22.28 -25.52
N ASP A 161 35.16 -22.78 -24.27
CA ASP A 161 36.30 -23.48 -23.62
C ASP A 161 35.92 -24.06 -22.24
N ILE A 162 35.05 -25.09 -22.19
CA ILE A 162 35.06 -26.06 -21.08
C ILE A 162 34.87 -27.46 -21.67
N LEU A 163 35.91 -27.96 -22.34
CA LEU A 163 36.03 -29.38 -22.66
C LEU A 163 37.37 -29.86 -22.09
N VAL A 164 37.33 -30.32 -20.83
CA VAL A 164 38.46 -30.99 -20.20
C VAL A 164 38.48 -32.44 -20.69
N PRO A 165 39.52 -32.92 -21.40
CA PRO A 165 39.66 -34.35 -21.65
C PRO A 165 40.02 -35.07 -20.35
N GLY A 166 39.25 -36.10 -20.01
CA GLY A 166 39.44 -36.92 -18.81
C GLY A 166 40.78 -37.67 -18.77
N PRO A 167 41.22 -38.14 -17.58
CA PRO A 167 42.54 -38.71 -17.40
C PRO A 167 42.68 -40.07 -18.09
N THR A 168 43.74 -40.22 -18.88
CA THR A 168 44.23 -41.50 -19.41
C THR A 168 44.82 -42.33 -18.26
N LYS A 169 44.38 -43.59 -18.13
CA LYS A 169 44.94 -44.56 -17.18
C LYS A 169 46.08 -45.33 -17.87
N PRO A 170 47.18 -45.66 -17.18
CA PRO A 170 48.25 -46.49 -17.75
C PRO A 170 47.82 -47.96 -17.93
#